data_AF-A0AAD4TCZ3-F1
#
_entry.id   AF-A0AAD4TCZ3-F1
#
_cell.length_a   1.000
_cell.length_b   1.000
_cell.length_c   1.000
_cell.angle_alpha   90.00
_cell.angle_beta   90.00
_cell.angle_gamma   90.00
#
_symmetry.space_group_name_H-M   'P 1'
#
loop_
_entity.id
_entity.type
_entity.pdbx_description
1 polymer ?
#
loop_
_entity_poly.entity_id
_entity_poly.type
_entity_poly.pdbx_seq_one_letter_code
_entity_poly.pdbx_strand_id
1 'polypeptide(L)'
;MVADFLNTDGSVVLLLLLGTLIYIFFIVRPAALWIVKNTPEGRPVNDVYISLIMISVLLCGLASGYCGLNGTVLPFFLGLAIPDGPPLGSALVHKLRIVTVFFMPLHMGIVGYKTDIHKVHFSFLWRVLLLSLGCILGKIIGLFFPAVLLGVSVRDSLLLCLILNFKGIVEVTQLSTRIQAKSKSVRTTRSSSFEVR
;
A
#
# COMPACT_ATOMS: atom_id res chain seq x y z
N MET A 1 4.77 0.20 -24.07
CA MET A 1 4.83 0.18 -22.59
C MET A 1 3.74 -0.67 -21.93
N VAL A 2 2.43 -0.46 -22.21
CA VAL A 2 1.37 -1.43 -21.80
C VAL A 2 1.24 -2.61 -22.79
N ALA A 3 1.83 -2.49 -23.98
CA ALA A 3 1.82 -3.54 -25.01
C ALA A 3 2.90 -4.63 -24.81
N ASP A 4 4.07 -4.29 -24.26
CA ASP A 4 5.09 -5.28 -23.84
C ASP A 4 4.58 -6.22 -22.72
N PHE A 5 3.50 -5.77 -22.06
CA PHE A 5 2.82 -6.40 -20.91
C PHE A 5 2.05 -7.67 -21.26
N LEU A 6 1.74 -7.89 -22.54
CA LEU A 6 1.04 -9.09 -23.02
C LEU A 6 2.00 -10.17 -23.56
N ASN A 7 3.28 -9.85 -23.73
CA ASN A 7 4.26 -10.73 -24.41
C ASN A 7 5.29 -11.36 -23.45
N THR A 8 5.17 -11.08 -22.16
CA THR A 8 6.06 -11.61 -21.11
C THR A 8 5.40 -12.84 -20.52
N ASP A 9 5.95 -14.03 -20.81
CA ASP A 9 5.42 -15.31 -20.32
C ASP A 9 5.15 -15.24 -18.81
N GLY A 10 3.96 -15.66 -18.35
CA GLY A 10 3.61 -15.55 -16.92
C GLY A 10 4.67 -16.14 -15.97
N SER A 11 5.45 -17.10 -16.45
CA SER A 11 6.63 -17.67 -15.81
C SER A 11 7.69 -16.63 -15.44
N VAL A 12 8.04 -15.69 -16.33
CA VAL A 12 9.08 -14.68 -16.05
C VAL A 12 8.60 -13.60 -15.09
N VAL A 13 7.29 -13.27 -15.09
CA VAL A 13 6.70 -12.39 -14.07
C VAL A 13 6.76 -13.04 -12.69
N LEU A 14 6.40 -14.33 -12.62
CA LEU A 14 6.45 -15.09 -11.37
C LEU A 14 7.88 -15.20 -10.83
N LEU A 15 8.86 -15.46 -11.70
CA LEU A 15 10.28 -15.51 -11.34
C LEU A 15 10.80 -14.15 -10.85
N LEU A 16 10.41 -13.04 -11.49
CA LEU A 16 10.77 -11.69 -11.07
C LEU A 16 10.20 -11.37 -9.68
N LEU A 17 8.94 -11.74 -9.43
CA LEU A 17 8.24 -11.48 -8.17
C LEU A 17 8.86 -12.30 -7.02
N LEU A 18 9.05 -13.60 -7.23
CA LEU A 18 9.75 -14.49 -6.28
C LEU A 18 11.19 -14.01 -6.06
N GLY A 19 11.92 -13.68 -7.12
CA GLY A 19 13.29 -13.18 -7.03
C GLY A 19 13.37 -11.89 -6.22
N THR A 20 12.42 -10.97 -6.41
CA THR A 20 12.39 -9.71 -5.65
C THR A 20 12.01 -9.94 -4.18
N LEU A 21 11.09 -10.86 -3.88
CA LEU A 21 10.76 -11.23 -2.50
C LEU A 21 11.94 -11.91 -1.79
N ILE A 22 12.63 -12.82 -2.49
CA ILE A 22 13.85 -13.47 -1.98
C ILE A 22 14.94 -12.43 -1.75
N TYR A 23 15.15 -11.50 -2.69
CA TYR A 23 16.08 -10.39 -2.52
C TYR A 23 15.75 -9.56 -1.26
N ILE A 24 14.47 -9.22 -1.05
CA ILE A 24 14.03 -8.47 0.14
C ILE A 24 14.35 -9.25 1.42
N PHE A 25 13.96 -10.53 1.51
CA PHE A 25 14.18 -11.30 2.73
C PHE A 25 15.65 -11.67 2.98
N PHE A 26 16.41 -11.95 1.92
CA PHE A 26 17.75 -12.52 2.02
C PHE A 26 18.87 -11.49 1.94
N ILE A 27 18.62 -10.30 1.40
CA ILE A 27 19.61 -9.22 1.33
C ILE A 27 19.24 -8.08 2.27
N VAL A 28 18.01 -7.59 2.24
CA VAL A 28 17.63 -6.41 3.04
C VAL A 28 17.61 -6.74 4.53
N ARG A 29 17.10 -7.90 4.92
CA ARG A 29 17.04 -8.33 6.32
C ARG A 29 18.43 -8.48 6.96
N PRO A 30 19.38 -9.24 6.41
CA PRO A 30 20.73 -9.32 6.97
C PRO A 30 21.52 -8.03 6.78
N ALA A 31 21.32 -7.27 5.70
CA ALA A 31 21.97 -5.96 5.54
C ALA A 31 21.52 -5.00 6.65
N ALA A 32 20.23 -4.97 6.99
CA ALA A 32 19.71 -4.14 8.08
C ALA A 32 20.31 -4.56 9.43
N LEU A 33 20.37 -5.87 9.72
CA LEU A 33 21.01 -6.38 10.95
C LEU A 33 22.52 -6.12 10.98
N TRP A 34 23.20 -6.19 9.83
CA TRP A 34 24.63 -5.91 9.70
C TRP A 34 24.94 -4.43 9.89
N ILE A 35 24.08 -3.53 9.40
CA ILE A 35 24.21 -2.08 9.62
C ILE A 35 23.99 -1.74 11.10
N VAL A 36 22.99 -2.36 11.75
CA VAL A 36 22.77 -2.21 13.19
C VAL A 36 23.98 -2.71 13.99
N LYS A 37 24.60 -3.83 13.60
CA LYS A 37 25.78 -4.38 14.29
C LYS A 37 27.06 -3.56 14.09
N ASN A 38 27.23 -2.93 12.92
CA ASN A 38 28.41 -2.11 12.61
C ASN A 38 28.27 -0.64 13.04
N THR A 39 27.10 -0.21 13.48
CA THR A 39 26.87 1.15 13.97
C THR A 39 26.68 1.10 15.50
N PRO A 40 27.72 1.36 16.31
CA PRO A 40 27.56 1.43 17.77
C PRO A 40 26.58 2.53 18.16
N GLU A 41 25.81 2.28 19.22
CA GLU A 41 24.78 3.17 19.73
C GLU A 41 25.32 4.60 19.92
N GLY A 42 24.67 5.58 19.26
CA GLY A 42 24.96 7.02 19.43
C GLY A 42 25.62 7.74 18.26
N ARG A 43 26.00 7.08 17.16
CA ARG A 43 26.44 7.76 15.93
C ARG A 43 25.32 7.84 14.88
N PRO A 44 25.17 8.97 14.17
CA PRO A 44 24.18 9.08 13.09
C PRO A 44 24.50 8.03 12.03
N VAL A 45 23.49 7.25 11.64
CA VAL A 45 23.60 6.35 10.49
C VAL A 45 23.95 7.19 9.26
N ASN A 46 24.99 6.83 8.52
CA ASN A 46 25.38 7.56 7.31
C ASN A 46 24.18 7.72 6.37
N ASP A 47 23.94 8.96 5.88
CA ASP A 47 22.84 9.27 4.93
C ASP A 47 22.89 8.41 3.66
N VAL A 48 24.06 7.84 3.34
CA VAL A 48 24.27 6.88 2.26
C VAL A 48 23.36 5.65 2.40
N TYR A 49 23.24 5.07 3.61
CA TYR A 49 22.40 3.89 3.83
C TYR A 49 20.92 4.21 3.64
N ILE A 50 20.49 5.38 4.12
CA ILE A 50 19.09 5.84 3.95
C ILE A 50 18.80 6.07 2.47
N SER A 51 19.75 6.66 1.74
CA SER A 51 19.62 6.89 0.30
C SER A 51 19.54 5.58 -0.47
N LEU A 52 20.34 4.58 -0.10
CA LEU A 52 20.25 3.23 -0.69
C LEU A 52 18.89 2.57 -0.43
N ILE A 53 18.33 2.71 0.76
CA ILE A 53 16.98 2.20 1.08
C ILE A 53 15.92 2.92 0.26
N MET A 54 16.02 4.25 0.09
CA MET A 54 15.09 4.99 -0.77
C MET A 54 15.16 4.54 -2.23
N ILE A 55 16.36 4.28 -2.75
CA ILE A 55 16.56 3.74 -4.10
C ILE A 55 15.95 2.33 -4.20
N SER A 56 16.12 1.47 -3.20
CA SER A 56 15.54 0.12 -3.22
C SER A 56 14.01 0.14 -3.15
N VAL A 57 13.41 1.07 -2.39
CA VAL A 57 11.95 1.31 -2.39
C VAL A 57 11.47 1.71 -3.77
N LEU A 58 12.20 2.60 -4.46
CA LEU A 58 11.86 3.04 -5.81
C LEU A 58 11.95 1.89 -6.82
N LEU A 59 13.02 1.08 -6.75
CA LEU A 59 13.19 -0.12 -7.58
C LEU A 59 12.07 -1.14 -7.34
N CYS A 60 11.68 -1.37 -6.08
CA CYS A 60 10.55 -2.24 -5.73
C CYS A 60 9.22 -1.73 -6.30
N GLY A 61 9.00 -0.40 -6.27
CA GLY A 61 7.82 0.23 -6.88
C GLY A 61 7.78 0.03 -8.39
N LEU A 62 8.91 0.21 -9.07
CA LEU A 62 9.04 -0.03 -10.51
C LEU A 62 8.81 -1.51 -10.85
N ALA A 63 9.46 -2.43 -10.13
CA ALA A 63 9.29 -3.87 -10.29
C ALA A 63 7.83 -4.29 -10.11
N SER A 64 7.12 -3.70 -9.13
CA SER A 64 5.68 -3.95 -8.92
C SER A 64 4.84 -3.52 -10.12
N GLY A 65 5.17 -2.37 -10.71
CA GLY A 65 4.55 -1.89 -11.95
C GLY A 65 4.82 -2.82 -13.14
N TYR A 66 6.04 -3.33 -13.28
CA TYR A 66 6.38 -4.31 -14.33
C TYR A 66 5.65 -5.65 -14.16
N CYS A 67 5.41 -6.09 -12.92
CA CYS A 67 4.73 -7.35 -12.64
C CYS A 67 3.19 -7.27 -12.75
N GLY A 68 2.62 -6.07 -12.95
CA GLY A 68 1.16 -5.89 -12.94
C GLY A 68 0.51 -6.00 -11.57
N LEU A 69 1.31 -5.89 -10.52
CA LEU A 69 0.83 -5.83 -9.15
C LEU A 69 0.41 -4.40 -8.79
N ASN A 70 -0.34 -4.28 -7.70
CA ASN A 70 -0.54 -2.97 -7.09
C ASN A 70 0.82 -2.41 -6.64
N GLY A 71 1.18 -1.20 -7.07
CA GLY A 71 2.49 -0.57 -6.83
C GLY A 71 2.93 -0.47 -5.36
N THR A 72 2.02 -0.71 -4.41
CA THR A 72 2.26 -0.67 -2.96
C THR A 72 2.76 -2.01 -2.38
N VAL A 73 2.56 -3.14 -3.07
CA VAL A 73 2.78 -4.49 -2.49
C VAL A 73 4.25 -4.78 -2.20
N LEU A 74 5.14 -4.64 -3.19
CA LEU A 74 6.57 -4.91 -3.00
C LEU A 74 7.24 -3.94 -2.00
N PRO A 75 7.01 -2.62 -2.07
CA PRO A 75 7.50 -1.68 -1.05
C PRO A 75 7.01 -2.01 0.37
N PHE A 76 5.80 -2.55 0.51
CA PHE A 76 5.28 -2.99 1.82
C PHE A 76 6.09 -4.16 2.39
N PHE A 77 6.38 -5.18 1.58
CA PHE A 77 7.25 -6.28 2.01
C PHE A 77 8.68 -5.82 2.32
N LEU A 78 9.19 -4.87 1.54
CA LEU A 78 10.49 -4.24 1.82
C LEU A 78 10.50 -3.54 3.19
N GLY A 79 9.43 -2.80 3.51
CA GLY A 79 9.25 -2.18 4.82
C GLY A 79 9.15 -3.19 5.96
N LEU A 80 8.42 -4.29 5.76
CA LEU A 80 8.27 -5.37 6.76
C LEU A 80 9.59 -6.11 7.04
N ALA A 81 10.49 -6.17 6.05
CA ALA A 81 11.80 -6.78 6.23
C ALA A 81 12.78 -5.91 7.04
N ILE A 82 12.52 -4.61 7.15
CA ILE A 82 13.34 -3.68 7.94
C ILE A 82 12.96 -3.83 9.42
N PRO A 83 13.90 -4.19 10.31
CA PRO A 83 13.61 -4.33 11.73
C PRO A 83 13.24 -2.98 12.37
N ASP A 84 12.21 -2.99 13.21
CA ASP A 84 11.80 -1.84 14.01
C ASP A 84 12.81 -1.60 15.14
N GLY A 85 13.56 -0.49 15.07
CA GLY A 85 14.48 -0.11 16.14
C GLY A 85 15.38 1.08 15.82
N PRO A 86 15.84 1.84 16.83
CA PRO A 86 17.00 2.72 16.69
C PRO A 86 18.26 1.90 16.35
N PRO A 87 19.24 2.43 15.59
CA PRO A 87 19.31 3.76 14.99
C PRO A 87 18.76 3.86 13.55
N LEU A 88 18.46 2.73 12.89
CA LEU A 88 18.12 2.69 11.45
C LEU A 88 16.66 3.09 11.19
N GLY A 89 15.71 2.47 11.88
CA GLY A 89 14.28 2.70 11.67
C GLY A 89 13.87 4.12 12.08
N SER A 90 14.42 4.63 13.17
CA SER A 90 14.17 6.01 13.64
C SER A 90 14.68 7.06 12.64
N ALA A 91 15.88 6.86 12.08
CA ALA A 91 16.43 7.75 11.06
C ALA A 91 15.59 7.73 9.77
N LEU A 92 15.16 6.55 9.32
CA LEU A 92 14.31 6.40 8.15
C LEU A 92 12.94 7.08 8.35
N VAL A 93 12.28 6.85 9.49
CA VAL A 93 11.00 7.49 9.83
C VAL A 93 11.16 9.01 9.89
N HIS A 94 12.27 9.52 10.43
CA HIS A 94 12.52 10.95 10.48
C HIS A 94 12.60 11.59 9.08
N LYS A 95 13.34 10.97 8.14
CA LYS A 95 13.43 11.46 6.76
C LYS A 95 12.09 11.31 6.01
N LEU A 96 11.41 10.18 6.18
CA LEU A 96 10.11 9.92 5.54
C LEU A 96 9.00 10.81 6.08
N ARG A 97 9.07 11.25 7.35
CA ARG A 97 8.06 12.11 7.97
C ARG A 97 7.81 13.37 7.15
N ILE A 98 8.86 14.03 6.69
CA ILE A 98 8.74 15.28 5.92
C ILE A 98 7.96 15.03 4.62
N VAL A 99 8.30 13.93 3.93
CA VAL A 99 7.61 13.52 2.69
C VAL A 99 6.16 13.16 2.98
N THR A 100 5.88 12.36 4.00
CA THR A 100 4.52 11.92 4.35
C THR A 100 3.64 13.09 4.76
N VAL A 101 4.14 14.01 5.59
CA VAL A 101 3.39 15.19 6.05
C VAL A 101 3.01 16.10 4.89
N PHE A 102 3.84 16.18 3.84
CA PHE A 102 3.53 16.97 2.65
C PHE A 102 2.61 16.23 1.67
N PHE A 103 2.88 14.95 1.40
CA PHE A 103 2.15 14.17 0.40
C PHE A 103 0.77 13.69 0.87
N MET A 104 0.57 13.43 2.16
CA MET A 104 -0.75 13.03 2.68
C MET A 104 -1.86 14.07 2.37
N PRO A 105 -1.73 15.34 2.80
CA PRO A 105 -2.77 16.34 2.55
C PRO A 105 -2.93 16.61 1.05
N LEU A 106 -1.84 16.60 0.29
CA LEU A 106 -1.89 16.78 -1.17
C LEU A 106 -2.70 15.65 -1.85
N HIS A 107 -2.49 14.40 -1.46
CA HIS A 107 -3.26 13.28 -1.99
C HIS A 107 -4.74 13.39 -1.63
N MET A 108 -5.05 13.68 -0.37
CA MET A 108 -6.44 13.87 0.07
C MET A 108 -7.11 15.04 -0.66
N GLY A 109 -6.38 16.12 -0.94
CA GLY A 109 -6.85 17.23 -1.76
C GLY A 109 -7.20 16.84 -3.19
N ILE A 110 -6.35 16.05 -3.86
CA ILE A 110 -6.62 15.57 -5.23
C ILE A 110 -7.84 14.64 -5.26
N VAL A 111 -7.97 13.75 -4.29
CA VAL A 111 -9.12 12.84 -4.18
C VAL A 111 -10.39 13.62 -3.88
N GLY A 112 -10.33 14.58 -2.96
CA GLY A 112 -11.44 15.47 -2.62
C GLY A 112 -11.89 16.30 -3.82
N TYR A 113 -10.96 16.89 -4.56
CA TYR A 113 -11.25 17.67 -5.77
C TYR A 113 -11.91 16.83 -6.88
N LYS A 114 -11.51 15.56 -7.04
CA LYS A 114 -12.14 14.64 -7.99
C LYS A 114 -13.53 14.17 -7.55
N THR A 115 -13.94 14.43 -6.31
CA THR A 115 -15.18 13.94 -5.73
C THR A 115 -16.31 14.96 -5.90
N ASP A 116 -17.18 14.72 -6.88
CA ASP A 116 -18.39 15.52 -7.11
C ASP A 116 -19.47 15.23 -6.06
N ILE A 117 -19.60 16.11 -5.06
CA ILE A 117 -20.60 15.96 -3.97
C ILE A 117 -22.03 16.18 -4.50
N HIS A 118 -22.18 16.96 -5.58
CA HIS A 118 -23.48 17.28 -6.18
C HIS A 118 -24.23 16.08 -6.79
N LYS A 119 -23.53 14.97 -7.08
CA LYS A 119 -24.14 13.75 -7.62
C LYS A 119 -24.69 12.82 -6.52
N VAL A 120 -24.53 13.20 -5.25
CA VAL A 120 -24.85 12.35 -4.10
C VAL A 120 -26.29 12.59 -3.64
N HIS A 121 -27.19 11.68 -4.01
CA HIS A 121 -28.58 11.70 -3.55
C HIS A 121 -28.74 11.08 -2.13
N PHE A 122 -29.73 11.56 -1.37
CA PHE A 122 -30.02 11.09 -0.01
C PHE A 122 -30.28 9.57 0.07
N SER A 123 -30.95 8.99 -0.94
CA SER A 123 -31.18 7.54 -1.04
C SER A 123 -29.88 6.74 -1.21
N PHE A 124 -28.87 7.31 -1.87
CA PHE A 124 -27.56 6.67 -2.02
C PHE A 124 -26.76 6.74 -0.71
N LEU A 125 -26.83 7.85 0.02
CA LEU A 125 -26.19 8.01 1.32
C LEU A 125 -26.65 6.95 2.33
N TRP A 126 -27.96 6.71 2.41
CA TRP A 126 -28.50 5.69 3.32
C TRP A 126 -27.99 4.28 3.01
N ARG A 127 -27.92 3.92 1.72
CA ARG A 127 -27.35 2.63 1.29
C ARG A 127 -25.87 2.52 1.65
N VAL A 128 -25.08 3.56 1.41
CA VAL A 128 -23.65 3.58 1.74
C VAL A 128 -23.44 3.48 3.25
N LEU A 129 -24.27 4.15 4.05
CA LEU A 129 -24.23 4.09 5.51
C LEU A 129 -24.50 2.66 6.02
N LEU A 130 -25.59 2.03 5.58
CA LEU A 130 -25.93 0.66 5.97
C LEU A 130 -24.84 -0.34 5.55
N LEU A 131 -24.32 -0.20 4.33
CA LEU A 131 -23.24 -1.05 3.84
C LEU A 131 -21.96 -0.86 4.68
N SER A 132 -21.60 0.38 4.98
CA SER A 132 -20.43 0.70 5.81
C SER A 132 -20.57 0.11 7.22
N LEU A 133 -21.75 0.25 7.85
CA LEU A 133 -22.03 -0.34 9.16
C LEU A 133 -21.89 -1.86 9.13
N GLY A 134 -22.46 -2.51 8.12
CA GLY A 134 -22.35 -3.96 7.93
C GLY A 134 -20.88 -4.40 7.75
N CYS A 135 -20.10 -3.67 6.96
CA CYS A 135 -18.68 -3.96 6.78
C CYS A 135 -17.86 -3.79 8.08
N ILE A 136 -18.16 -2.76 8.87
CA ILE A 136 -17.47 -2.51 10.15
C ILE A 136 -17.79 -3.63 11.14
N LEU A 137 -19.07 -3.97 11.31
CA LEU A 137 -19.49 -5.07 12.19
C LEU A 137 -18.87 -6.40 11.75
N GLY A 138 -18.88 -6.69 10.45
CA GLY A 138 -18.25 -7.89 9.90
C GLY A 138 -16.74 -7.94 10.18
N LYS A 139 -16.03 -6.82 10.01
CA LYS A 139 -14.58 -6.72 10.33
C LYS A 139 -14.31 -6.91 11.82
N ILE A 140 -15.12 -6.31 12.69
CA ILE A 140 -14.96 -6.44 14.14
C ILE A 140 -15.17 -7.89 14.55
N ILE A 141 -16.28 -8.52 14.16
CA ILE A 141 -16.58 -9.91 14.53
C ILE A 141 -15.51 -10.86 13.97
N GLY A 142 -15.14 -10.67 12.69
CA GLY A 142 -14.19 -11.52 11.98
C GLY A 142 -12.76 -11.45 12.51
N LEU A 143 -12.38 -10.36 13.19
CA LEU A 143 -11.05 -10.21 13.77
C LEU A 143 -11.05 -10.45 15.29
N PHE A 144 -12.14 -10.12 15.97
CA PHE A 144 -12.30 -10.33 17.41
C PHE A 144 -12.30 -11.82 17.76
N PHE A 145 -13.02 -12.66 16.99
CA PHE A 145 -13.05 -14.11 17.20
C PHE A 145 -11.65 -14.76 17.15
N PRO A 146 -10.85 -14.60 16.08
CA PRO A 146 -9.52 -15.19 16.04
C PRO A 146 -8.58 -14.57 17.08
N ALA A 147 -8.67 -13.27 17.37
CA ALA A 147 -7.82 -12.65 18.39
C ALA A 147 -8.02 -13.26 19.79
N VAL A 148 -9.27 -13.53 20.17
CA VAL A 148 -9.60 -14.19 21.44
C VAL A 148 -9.17 -15.66 21.42
N LEU A 149 -9.33 -16.37 20.30
CA LEU A 149 -8.86 -17.76 20.15
C LEU A 149 -7.33 -17.89 20.26
N LEU A 150 -6.59 -16.85 19.85
CA LEU A 150 -5.13 -16.76 20.02
C LEU A 150 -4.71 -16.37 21.45
N GLY A 151 -5.65 -16.20 22.37
CA GLY A 151 -5.38 -15.89 23.79
C GLY A 151 -5.08 -14.43 24.09
N VAL A 152 -5.41 -13.50 23.18
CA VAL A 152 -5.27 -12.05 23.42
C VAL A 152 -6.40 -11.56 24.33
N SER A 153 -6.09 -10.65 25.26
CA SER A 153 -7.09 -10.05 26.14
C SER A 153 -8.22 -9.39 25.35
N VAL A 154 -9.44 -9.44 25.87
CA VAL A 154 -10.64 -8.86 25.23
C VAL A 154 -10.45 -7.37 24.93
N ARG A 155 -9.79 -6.63 25.83
CA ARG A 155 -9.54 -5.20 25.67
C ARG A 155 -8.56 -4.93 24.52
N ASP A 156 -7.48 -5.68 24.45
CA ASP A 156 -6.45 -5.52 23.41
C ASP A 156 -6.97 -5.97 22.05
N SER A 157 -7.82 -7.00 22.04
CA SER A 157 -8.52 -7.47 20.84
C SER A 157 -9.46 -6.41 20.29
N LEU A 158 -10.23 -5.71 21.15
CA LEU A 158 -11.08 -4.60 20.74
C LEU A 158 -10.28 -3.42 20.20
N LEU A 159 -9.17 -3.06 20.86
CA LEU A 159 -8.28 -2.00 20.39
C LEU A 159 -7.68 -2.34 19.02
N LEU A 160 -7.21 -3.57 18.83
CA LEU A 160 -6.70 -4.06 17.56
C LEU A 160 -7.77 -4.01 16.46
N CYS A 161 -9.01 -4.39 16.78
CA CYS A 161 -10.15 -4.28 15.87
C CYS A 161 -10.45 -2.83 15.48
N LEU A 162 -10.37 -1.90 16.43
CA LEU A 162 -10.60 -0.49 16.15
C LEU A 162 -9.50 0.08 15.25
N ILE A 163 -8.23 -0.24 15.52
CA ILE A 163 -7.08 0.20 14.73
C ILE A 163 -7.18 -0.30 13.29
N LEU A 164 -7.59 -1.56 13.07
CA LEU A 164 -7.72 -2.15 11.73
C LEU A 164 -8.98 -1.69 10.96
N ASN A 165 -9.92 -1.00 11.61
CA ASN A 165 -11.06 -0.39 10.93
C ASN A 165 -10.69 0.94 10.24
N PHE A 166 -9.61 1.61 10.65
CA PHE A 166 -9.18 2.85 10.01
C PHE A 166 -8.71 2.57 8.58
N LYS A 167 -9.53 2.95 7.60
CA LYS A 167 -9.18 2.91 6.18
C LYS A 167 -8.17 4.00 5.87
N GLY A 168 -7.06 3.61 5.23
CA GLY A 168 -5.96 4.52 4.91
C GLY A 168 -5.92 4.99 3.46
N ILE A 169 -4.84 5.72 3.14
CA ILE A 169 -4.54 6.25 1.79
C ILE A 169 -4.44 5.17 0.71
N VAL A 170 -4.01 3.96 1.09
CA VAL A 170 -3.87 2.82 0.18
C VAL A 170 -5.23 2.42 -0.40
N GLU A 171 -6.27 2.36 0.45
CA GLU A 171 -7.60 1.98 0.02
C GLU A 171 -8.23 3.03 -0.91
N VAL A 172 -8.04 4.31 -0.58
CA VAL A 172 -8.49 5.43 -1.42
C VAL A 172 -7.82 5.37 -2.80
N THR A 173 -6.51 5.11 -2.83
CA THR A 173 -5.76 4.97 -4.09
C THR A 173 -6.27 3.79 -4.92
N GLN A 174 -6.50 2.64 -4.31
CA GLN A 174 -7.06 1.46 -5.00
C GLN A 174 -8.47 1.72 -5.55
N LEU A 175 -9.32 2.42 -4.80
CA LEU A 175 -10.65 2.80 -5.30
C LEU A 175 -10.54 3.74 -6.49
N SER A 176 -9.66 4.75 -6.40
CA SER A 176 -9.48 5.75 -7.46
C SER A 176 -8.98 5.13 -8.78
N THR A 177 -8.09 4.14 -8.72
CA THR A 177 -7.57 3.43 -9.91
C THR A 177 -8.63 2.53 -10.52
N ARG A 178 -9.43 1.84 -9.69
CA ARG A 178 -10.57 1.03 -10.17
C ARG A 178 -11.64 1.87 -10.86
N ILE A 179 -11.98 3.03 -10.32
CA ILE A 179 -12.93 3.96 -10.96
C ILE A 179 -12.40 4.42 -12.32
N GLN A 180 -11.10 4.74 -12.41
CA GLN A 180 -10.46 5.12 -13.66
C GLN A 180 -10.45 4.00 -14.70
N ALA A 181 -10.14 2.76 -14.29
CA ALA A 181 -10.20 1.59 -15.15
C ALA A 181 -11.62 1.36 -15.72
N LYS A 182 -12.65 1.49 -14.87
CA LYS A 182 -14.05 1.37 -15.29
C LYS A 182 -14.43 2.48 -16.28
N SER A 183 -14.00 3.72 -16.05
CA SER A 183 -14.27 4.85 -16.94
C SER A 183 -13.63 4.67 -18.33
N LYS A 184 -12.42 4.12 -18.39
CA LYS A 184 -11.71 3.85 -19.65
C LYS A 184 -12.38 2.76 -20.48
N SER A 185 -12.89 1.70 -19.84
CA SER A 185 -13.66 0.64 -20.50
C SER A 185 -14.94 1.18 -21.12
N VAL A 186 -15.73 1.95 -20.36
CA VAL A 186 -17.00 2.54 -20.84
C VAL A 186 -16.77 3.51 -22.02
N ARG A 187 -15.69 4.30 -21.99
CA ARG A 187 -15.34 5.23 -23.08
C ARG A 187 -14.88 4.50 -24.35
N THR A 188 -14.15 3.39 -24.21
CA THR A 188 -13.70 2.57 -25.33
C THR A 188 -14.88 1.90 -26.04
N THR A 189 -15.82 1.32 -25.28
CA THR A 189 -17.05 0.74 -25.84
C THR A 189 -17.91 1.78 -26.55
N ARG A 190 -17.95 3.03 -26.05
CA ARG A 190 -18.71 4.12 -26.66
C ARG A 190 -18.08 4.66 -27.96
N SER A 191 -16.75 4.58 -28.09
CA SER A 191 -16.02 4.93 -29.32
C SER A 191 -16.23 3.88 -30.42
N SER A 192 -16.18 2.59 -30.07
CA SER A 192 -16.48 1.52 -31.04
C SER A 192 -17.94 1.48 -31.50
N SER A 193 -18.90 1.96 -30.70
CA SER A 193 -20.29 2.10 -31.13
C SER A 193 -20.54 3.33 -32.02
N PHE A 194 -19.62 4.28 -32.09
CA PHE A 194 -19.74 5.47 -32.95
C PHE A 194 -19.06 5.27 -34.31
N GLU A 195 -18.12 4.33 -34.42
CA GLU A 195 -17.36 4.04 -35.66
C GLU A 195 -18.07 3.04 -36.59
N VAL A 196 -19.19 2.45 -36.15
CA VAL A 196 -19.99 1.46 -36.89
C VAL A 196 -21.28 2.07 -37.48
N ARG A 197 -21.38 3.40 -37.52
CA ARG A 197 -22.53 4.13 -38.08
C ARG A 197 -22.07 5.27 -38.97
#